data_AF-A0A6I2L134-F1
#
_entry.id   AF-A0A6I2L134-F1
#
_cell.length_a   1.000
_cell.length_b   1.000
_cell.length_c   1.000
_cell.angle_alpha   90.00
_cell.angle_beta   90.00
_cell.angle_gamma   90.00
#
_symmetry.space_group_name_H-M   'P 1'
#
loop_
_entity.id
_entity.type
_entity.pdbx_description
1 polymer ?
#
loop_
_entity_poly.entity_id
_entity_poly.type
_entity_poly.pdbx_seq_one_letter_code
_entity_poly.pdbx_strand_id
1 'polypeptide(L)'
;MNFARKAFAAAAFAVVSASASATLITFDDIVADPYGSPIANGYAGLDWDNFYALPGLGAYTTSPGYGNAVVSQLNTAFNGFANPATFSSSTGFSLMSLYVTKAWNDGTTHFDGYVNNVLTYSMDVYSTTAGPTYVTFSGWNNLSKVVMSDGDGSAQSAVDNISINAVPEPETYAMLVAGLAMLGFAARRKQQG
;
A
#
# COMPACT_ATOMS: atom_id res chain seq x y z
N MET A 1 -17.51 -19.86 63.86
CA MET A 1 -16.91 -20.77 62.86
C MET A 1 -17.19 -20.23 61.46
N ASN A 2 -16.12 -19.72 60.83
CA ASN A 2 -15.84 -19.43 59.41
C ASN A 2 -16.94 -19.04 58.42
N PHE A 3 -16.93 -17.75 58.05
CA PHE A 3 -17.44 -17.22 56.78
C PHE A 3 -16.44 -17.51 55.65
N ALA A 4 -16.84 -18.32 54.66
CA ALA A 4 -16.04 -18.57 53.46
C ALA A 4 -16.27 -17.44 52.42
N ARG A 5 -15.28 -16.56 52.26
CA ARG A 5 -15.22 -15.58 51.17
C ARG A 5 -14.81 -16.30 49.87
N LYS A 6 -15.74 -16.48 48.94
CA LYS A 6 -15.44 -16.86 47.56
C LYS A 6 -15.04 -15.60 46.79
N ALA A 7 -13.74 -15.40 46.55
CA ALA A 7 -13.24 -14.35 45.68
C ALA A 7 -13.33 -14.82 44.22
N PHE A 8 -14.22 -14.20 43.44
CA PHE A 8 -14.21 -14.30 41.98
C PHE A 8 -13.16 -13.31 41.45
N ALA A 9 -12.03 -13.81 40.94
CA ALA A 9 -11.10 -12.99 40.18
C ALA A 9 -11.57 -12.93 38.72
N ALA A 10 -12.20 -11.82 38.34
CA ALA A 10 -12.50 -11.52 36.94
C ALA A 10 -11.24 -10.95 36.27
N ALA A 11 -10.58 -11.73 35.41
CA ALA A 11 -9.52 -11.23 34.54
C ALA A 11 -10.18 -10.64 33.27
N ALA A 12 -10.16 -9.32 33.13
CA ALA A 12 -10.56 -8.64 31.91
C ALA A 12 -9.46 -8.82 30.85
N PHE A 13 -9.76 -9.53 29.76
CA PHE A 13 -8.87 -9.60 28.60
C PHE A 13 -9.26 -8.51 27.60
N ALA A 14 -8.40 -7.50 27.44
CA ALA A 14 -8.51 -6.55 26.34
C ALA A 14 -8.07 -7.25 25.05
N VAL A 15 -8.99 -7.43 24.10
CA VAL A 15 -8.65 -7.82 22.74
C VAL A 15 -7.99 -6.60 22.08
N VAL A 16 -6.67 -6.66 21.87
CA VAL A 16 -5.99 -5.69 21.02
C VAL A 16 -6.26 -6.12 19.58
N SER A 17 -7.26 -5.53 18.94
CA SER A 17 -7.38 -5.60 17.49
C SER A 17 -6.14 -4.95 16.88
N ALA A 18 -5.38 -5.68 16.06
CA ALA A 18 -4.38 -5.04 15.21
C ALA A 18 -5.12 -4.11 14.25
N SER A 19 -5.09 -2.81 14.54
CA SER A 19 -5.62 -1.79 13.65
C SER A 19 -4.71 -1.73 12.43
N ALA A 20 -5.29 -2.02 11.26
CA ALA A 20 -4.67 -1.73 9.98
C ALA A 20 -4.42 -0.21 9.89
N SER A 21 -3.15 0.19 9.99
CA SER A 21 -2.72 1.59 9.88
C SER A 21 -2.42 1.89 8.43
N ALA A 22 -2.83 3.08 7.96
CA ALA A 22 -2.45 3.55 6.63
C ALA A 22 -0.92 3.58 6.51
N THR A 23 -0.42 2.92 5.46
CA THR A 23 0.98 2.94 5.05
C THR A 23 1.11 3.94 3.91
N LEU A 24 2.02 4.91 4.06
CA LEU A 24 2.35 5.88 3.03
C LEU A 24 3.65 5.47 2.33
N ILE A 25 3.60 5.32 1.02
CA ILE A 25 4.72 4.90 0.18
C ILE A 25 5.20 6.12 -0.62
N THR A 26 6.41 6.59 -0.31
CA THR A 26 6.99 7.81 -0.91
C THR A 26 8.17 7.55 -1.84
N PHE A 27 8.68 6.32 -1.89
CA PHE A 27 9.84 5.93 -2.72
C PHE A 27 11.18 6.59 -2.35
N ASP A 28 11.21 7.51 -1.38
CA ASP A 28 12.38 8.33 -1.05
C ASP A 28 13.55 7.55 -0.45
N ASP A 29 13.29 6.36 0.11
CA ASP A 29 14.29 5.45 0.65
C ASP A 29 14.96 4.59 -0.44
N ILE A 30 14.52 4.69 -1.69
CA ILE A 30 15.14 4.03 -2.83
C ILE A 30 16.32 4.87 -3.33
N VAL A 31 17.50 4.25 -3.43
CA VAL A 31 18.64 4.84 -4.14
C VAL A 31 18.40 4.70 -5.64
N ALA A 32 17.78 5.71 -6.25
CA ALA A 32 17.37 5.69 -7.64
C ALA A 32 18.40 6.36 -8.57
N ASP A 33 18.66 5.71 -9.71
CA ASP A 33 19.40 6.28 -10.83
C ASP A 33 18.56 7.36 -11.55
N PRO A 34 19.18 8.42 -12.12
CA PRO A 34 18.45 9.46 -12.85
C PRO A 34 17.65 9.00 -14.08
N TYR A 35 17.92 7.80 -14.61
CA TYR A 35 17.16 7.18 -15.71
C TYR A 35 16.06 6.23 -15.23
N GLY A 36 15.95 6.03 -13.92
CA GLY A 36 15.00 5.12 -13.30
C GLY A 36 15.65 3.82 -12.82
N SER A 37 15.23 3.37 -11.64
CA SER A 37 15.64 2.10 -11.03
C SER A 37 14.41 1.24 -10.75
N PRO A 38 14.39 -0.04 -11.17
CA PRO A 38 13.25 -0.92 -10.90
C PRO A 38 12.93 -0.97 -9.40
N ILE A 39 11.65 -0.85 -9.05
CA ILE A 39 11.20 -1.06 -7.68
C ILE A 39 11.17 -2.56 -7.42
N ALA A 40 11.86 -3.00 -6.37
CA ALA A 40 11.98 -4.42 -6.05
C ALA A 40 10.71 -4.97 -5.37
N ASN A 41 10.40 -6.23 -5.64
CA ASN A 41 9.37 -6.96 -4.90
C ASN A 41 9.66 -6.99 -3.40
N GLY A 42 8.60 -6.90 -2.60
CA GLY A 42 8.65 -6.76 -1.15
C GLY A 42 8.79 -5.31 -0.67
N TYR A 43 9.08 -4.35 -1.55
CA TYR A 43 9.11 -2.94 -1.17
C TYR A 43 7.73 -2.50 -0.67
N ALA A 44 7.68 -1.90 0.53
CA ALA A 44 6.46 -1.56 1.25
C ALA A 44 5.45 -2.71 1.43
N GLY A 45 5.92 -3.97 1.40
CA GLY A 45 5.06 -5.16 1.52
C GLY A 45 4.24 -5.48 0.27
N LEU A 46 4.61 -4.93 -0.89
CA LEU A 46 3.96 -5.18 -2.18
C LEU A 46 4.94 -5.83 -3.17
N ASP A 47 4.39 -6.56 -4.12
CA ASP A 47 5.08 -6.98 -5.34
C ASP A 47 4.87 -5.92 -6.42
N TRP A 48 5.94 -5.58 -7.15
CA TRP A 48 5.97 -4.50 -8.13
C TRP A 48 6.39 -5.04 -9.49
N ASP A 49 5.64 -4.68 -10.53
CA ASP A 49 5.97 -5.03 -11.90
C ASP A 49 5.96 -3.77 -12.78
N ASN A 50 7.03 -3.61 -13.57
CA ASN A 50 7.24 -2.48 -14.47
C ASN A 50 7.13 -1.08 -13.83
N PHE A 51 7.29 -1.00 -12.50
CA PHE A 51 7.46 0.27 -11.79
C PHE A 51 8.94 0.57 -11.57
N TYR A 52 9.31 1.82 -11.80
CA TYR A 52 10.66 2.33 -11.61
C TYR A 52 10.57 3.58 -10.72
N ALA A 53 11.51 3.73 -9.79
CA ALA A 53 11.70 4.95 -9.03
C ALA A 53 12.76 5.82 -9.71
N LEU A 54 12.59 7.13 -9.71
CA LEU A 54 13.60 8.08 -10.19
C LEU A 54 13.61 9.34 -9.31
N PRO A 55 14.76 10.01 -9.14
CA PRO A 55 14.85 11.25 -8.38
C PRO A 55 14.27 12.42 -9.17
N GLY A 56 13.15 13.01 -8.75
CA GLY A 56 12.51 14.09 -9.52
C GLY A 56 13.36 15.36 -9.61
N LEU A 57 14.15 15.64 -8.57
CA LEU A 57 15.23 16.64 -8.61
C LEU A 57 16.52 15.98 -9.12
N GLY A 58 16.90 16.28 -10.35
CA GLY A 58 18.11 15.71 -10.97
C GLY A 58 17.85 14.54 -11.93
N ALA A 59 16.58 14.16 -12.16
CA ALA A 59 16.19 13.41 -13.34
C ALA A 59 16.72 14.15 -14.58
N TYR A 60 17.77 13.61 -15.22
CA TYR A 60 18.28 14.13 -16.50
C TYR A 60 17.27 13.91 -17.66
N THR A 61 16.01 13.63 -17.35
CA THR A 61 14.96 13.48 -18.34
C THR A 61 14.48 14.87 -18.75
N THR A 62 14.45 15.11 -20.05
CA THR A 62 13.97 16.33 -20.71
C THR A 62 12.49 16.63 -20.48
N SER A 63 11.82 15.98 -19.53
CA SER A 63 10.40 16.15 -19.27
C SER A 63 10.12 16.71 -17.88
N PRO A 64 9.42 17.85 -17.77
CA PRO A 64 9.11 18.46 -16.49
C PRO A 64 8.15 17.61 -15.63
N GLY A 65 7.37 16.71 -16.25
CA GLY A 65 6.35 15.92 -15.55
C GLY A 65 6.90 15.04 -14.42
N TYR A 66 8.07 14.41 -14.61
CA TYR A 66 8.68 13.60 -13.55
C TYR A 66 9.15 14.44 -12.35
N GLY A 67 9.77 15.59 -12.59
CA GLY A 67 10.16 16.50 -11.52
C GLY A 67 8.96 17.07 -10.78
N ASN A 68 7.89 17.38 -11.51
CA ASN A 68 6.64 17.89 -10.95
C ASN A 68 5.79 16.81 -10.24
N ALA A 69 6.11 15.53 -10.44
CA ALA A 69 5.41 14.42 -9.80
C ALA A 69 5.85 14.16 -8.35
N VAL A 70 7.01 14.68 -7.94
CA VAL A 70 7.50 14.52 -6.57
C VAL A 70 6.69 15.41 -5.64
N VAL A 71 5.95 14.78 -4.74
CA VAL A 71 5.13 15.41 -3.70
C VAL A 71 5.78 15.23 -2.33
N SER A 72 6.49 14.13 -2.15
CA SER A 72 7.22 13.77 -0.95
C SER A 72 8.52 14.57 -0.81
N GLN A 73 9.69 13.98 -1.08
CA GLN A 73 10.98 14.65 -0.93
C GLN A 73 11.92 14.48 -2.12
N LEU A 74 12.11 13.27 -2.62
CA LEU A 74 13.21 12.92 -3.52
C LEU A 74 12.74 12.18 -4.76
N ASN A 75 11.98 11.10 -4.57
CA ASN A 75 11.68 10.17 -5.65
C ASN A 75 10.20 10.18 -6.04
N THR A 76 9.95 9.79 -7.28
CA THR A 76 8.62 9.41 -7.76
C THR A 76 8.71 8.04 -8.43
N ALA A 77 7.64 7.26 -8.41
CA ALA A 77 7.53 6.02 -9.16
C ALA A 77 6.86 6.25 -10.50
N PHE A 78 7.16 5.48 -11.54
CA PHE A 78 6.52 5.59 -12.84
C PHE A 78 6.43 4.25 -13.56
N ASN A 79 5.54 4.14 -14.54
CA ASN A 79 5.46 2.96 -15.39
C ASN A 79 6.51 2.97 -16.50
N GLY A 80 7.30 1.90 -16.61
CA GLY A 80 8.35 1.77 -17.62
C GLY A 80 7.79 1.73 -19.04
N PHE A 81 8.45 2.44 -19.97
CA PHE A 81 8.16 2.43 -21.41
C PHE A 81 6.71 2.76 -21.81
N ALA A 82 5.97 3.46 -20.95
CA ALA A 82 4.53 3.71 -21.08
C ALA A 82 3.67 2.43 -21.12
N ASN A 83 4.25 1.27 -20.85
CA ASN A 83 3.54 0.01 -20.70
C ASN A 83 2.80 -0.03 -19.36
N PRO A 84 1.78 -0.89 -19.19
CA PRO A 84 1.15 -1.09 -17.90
C PRO A 84 2.16 -1.46 -16.81
N ALA A 85 1.96 -0.93 -15.61
CA ALA A 85 2.72 -1.28 -14.42
C ALA A 85 1.77 -1.71 -13.31
N THR A 86 2.21 -2.60 -12.42
CA THR A 86 1.32 -3.18 -11.41
C THR A 86 1.95 -3.20 -10.04
N PHE A 87 1.13 -3.04 -9.01
CA PHE A 87 1.49 -3.39 -7.65
C PHE A 87 0.44 -4.33 -7.06
N SER A 88 0.89 -5.37 -6.38
CA SER A 88 0.04 -6.46 -5.90
C SER A 88 0.46 -6.97 -4.53
N SER A 89 -0.41 -7.75 -3.91
CA SER A 89 -0.11 -8.48 -2.68
C SER A 89 -0.87 -9.80 -2.67
N SER A 90 -0.26 -10.83 -2.06
CA SER A 90 -0.94 -12.08 -1.74
C SER A 90 -1.97 -11.92 -0.61
N THR A 91 -1.83 -10.87 0.21
CA THR A 91 -2.78 -10.48 1.24
C THR A 91 -3.54 -9.23 0.78
N GLY A 92 -4.87 -9.22 0.97
CA GLY A 92 -5.70 -8.13 0.48
C GLY A 92 -5.28 -6.77 1.05
N PHE A 93 -5.34 -5.72 0.24
CA PHE A 93 -5.11 -4.34 0.69
C PHE A 93 -6.20 -3.39 0.20
N SER A 94 -6.34 -2.25 0.84
CA SER A 94 -7.15 -1.14 0.33
C SER A 94 -6.24 -0.06 -0.25
N LEU A 95 -6.55 0.43 -1.44
CA LEU A 95 -5.93 1.64 -1.99
C LEU A 95 -6.77 2.84 -1.55
N MET A 96 -6.15 3.82 -0.88
CA MET A 96 -6.87 4.98 -0.35
C MET A 96 -6.69 6.20 -1.25
N SER A 97 -5.44 6.52 -1.58
CA SER A 97 -5.08 7.66 -2.41
C SER A 97 -3.69 7.51 -3.01
N LEU A 98 -3.41 8.34 -4.01
CA LEU A 98 -2.07 8.63 -4.52
C LEU A 98 -2.08 9.99 -5.22
N TYR A 99 -0.91 10.50 -5.53
CA TYR A 99 -0.75 11.56 -6.52
C TYR A 99 -0.34 10.94 -7.85
N VAL A 100 -0.87 11.46 -8.95
CA VAL A 100 -0.49 11.08 -10.32
C VAL A 100 -0.19 12.31 -11.17
N THR A 101 0.82 12.20 -12.03
CA THR A 101 1.26 13.24 -12.95
C THR A 101 1.63 12.59 -14.27
N LYS A 102 1.21 13.17 -15.40
CA LYS A 102 1.69 12.69 -16.69
C LYS A 102 3.14 13.12 -16.89
N ALA A 103 3.96 12.20 -17.38
CA ALA A 103 5.38 12.46 -17.54
C ALA A 103 5.67 13.39 -18.72
N TRP A 104 5.06 13.16 -19.89
CA TRP A 104 5.46 13.82 -21.16
C TRP A 104 4.37 14.66 -21.80
N ASN A 105 3.13 14.19 -21.77
CA ASN A 105 1.98 14.85 -22.35
C ASN A 105 0.80 14.74 -21.40
N ASP A 106 0.04 15.82 -21.23
CA ASP A 106 -1.23 15.79 -20.50
C ASP A 106 -2.14 14.71 -21.07
N GLY A 107 -2.92 14.07 -20.20
CA GLY A 107 -3.72 12.92 -20.60
C GLY A 107 -4.24 12.09 -19.45
N THR A 108 -4.83 10.96 -19.80
CA THR A 108 -5.52 10.04 -18.92
C THR A 108 -4.60 8.91 -18.49
N THR A 109 -4.59 8.63 -17.19
CA THR A 109 -4.06 7.39 -16.62
C THR A 109 -5.23 6.51 -16.24
N HIS A 110 -5.21 5.26 -16.69
CA HIS A 110 -6.21 4.26 -16.37
C HIS A 110 -5.74 3.41 -15.19
N PHE A 111 -6.60 3.23 -14.20
CA PHE A 111 -6.37 2.36 -13.05
C PHE A 111 -7.41 1.26 -13.02
N ASP A 112 -6.95 0.02 -12.93
CA ASP A 112 -7.78 -1.16 -12.75
C ASP A 112 -7.46 -1.84 -11.41
N GLY A 113 -8.50 -2.14 -10.62
CA GLY A 113 -8.40 -2.80 -9.33
C GLY A 113 -8.98 -4.20 -9.37
N TYR A 114 -8.18 -5.19 -8.98
CA TYR A 114 -8.56 -6.60 -8.99
C TYR A 114 -8.72 -7.14 -7.58
N VAL A 115 -9.83 -7.85 -7.33
CA VAL A 115 -10.06 -8.64 -6.11
C VAL A 115 -10.01 -10.11 -6.50
N ASN A 116 -9.10 -10.89 -5.90
CA ASN A 116 -8.87 -12.29 -6.25
C ASN A 116 -8.73 -12.52 -7.76
N ASN A 117 -7.92 -11.69 -8.43
CA ASN A 117 -7.72 -11.67 -9.89
C ASN A 117 -8.97 -11.36 -10.75
N VAL A 118 -10.08 -10.92 -10.15
CA VAL A 118 -11.26 -10.45 -10.89
C VAL A 118 -11.25 -8.92 -10.94
N LEU A 119 -11.31 -8.36 -12.16
CA LEU A 119 -11.46 -6.91 -12.34
C LEU A 119 -12.75 -6.45 -11.66
N THR A 120 -12.61 -5.63 -10.63
CA THR A 120 -13.72 -5.21 -9.76
C THR A 120 -13.90 -3.70 -9.79
N TYR A 121 -12.80 -2.97 -9.97
CA TYR A 121 -12.78 -1.52 -10.00
C TYR A 121 -12.03 -1.03 -11.23
N SER A 122 -12.47 0.12 -11.75
CA SER A 122 -11.80 0.80 -12.85
C SER A 122 -12.00 2.30 -12.71
N MET A 123 -10.99 3.10 -13.01
CA MET A 123 -11.03 4.55 -12.89
C MET A 123 -10.07 5.21 -13.89
N ASP A 124 -10.56 6.22 -14.60
CA ASP A 124 -9.75 7.12 -15.41
C ASP A 124 -9.42 8.40 -14.63
N VAL A 125 -8.17 8.81 -14.69
CA VAL A 125 -7.71 10.06 -14.08
C VAL A 125 -6.96 10.89 -15.11
N TYR A 126 -7.52 12.06 -15.43
CA TYR A 126 -6.81 13.06 -16.20
C TYR A 126 -5.80 13.81 -15.32
N SER A 127 -4.56 13.92 -15.77
CA SER A 127 -3.52 14.73 -15.12
C SER A 127 -2.64 15.41 -16.16
N THR A 128 -1.89 16.43 -15.73
CA THR A 128 -1.02 17.23 -16.61
C THR A 128 0.45 16.97 -16.29
N THR A 129 1.35 17.50 -17.11
CA THR A 129 2.79 17.55 -16.81
C THR A 129 3.16 18.67 -15.85
N ALA A 130 2.22 19.56 -15.52
CA ALA A 130 2.49 20.78 -14.76
C ALA A 130 2.49 20.57 -13.24
N GLY A 131 1.89 19.48 -12.75
CA GLY A 131 1.82 19.22 -11.32
C GLY A 131 1.05 17.95 -10.95
N PRO A 132 1.09 17.58 -9.66
CA PRO A 132 0.49 16.36 -9.16
C PRO A 132 -1.02 16.50 -8.98
N THR A 133 -1.75 15.51 -9.47
CA THR A 133 -3.20 15.37 -9.29
C THR A 133 -3.46 14.41 -8.14
N TYR A 134 -4.10 14.88 -7.07
CA TYR A 134 -4.49 14.04 -5.95
C TYR A 134 -5.72 13.20 -6.32
N VAL A 135 -5.65 11.89 -6.08
CA VAL A 135 -6.71 10.93 -6.42
C VAL A 135 -7.12 10.16 -5.17
N THR A 136 -8.42 9.92 -5.00
CA THR A 136 -8.96 9.09 -3.93
C THR A 136 -9.70 7.89 -4.50
N PHE A 137 -9.44 6.70 -3.96
CA PHE A 137 -9.97 5.43 -4.43
C PHE A 137 -11.07 4.93 -3.48
N SER A 138 -12.21 5.61 -3.49
CA SER A 138 -13.30 5.30 -2.56
C SER A 138 -13.85 3.89 -2.77
N GLY A 139 -13.79 3.06 -1.73
CA GLY A 139 -14.34 1.71 -1.75
C GLY A 139 -13.45 0.63 -2.38
N TRP A 140 -12.23 0.99 -2.81
CA TRP A 140 -11.24 0.05 -3.38
C TRP A 140 -10.59 -0.77 -2.26
N ASN A 141 -11.27 -1.84 -1.85
CA ASN A 141 -10.88 -2.66 -0.71
C ASN A 141 -10.61 -4.11 -1.12
N ASN A 142 -9.80 -4.81 -0.32
CA ASN A 142 -9.44 -6.22 -0.54
C ASN A 142 -8.83 -6.48 -1.92
N LEU A 143 -8.11 -5.50 -2.46
CA LEU A 143 -7.39 -5.61 -3.70
C LEU A 143 -6.29 -6.65 -3.57
N SER A 144 -6.19 -7.48 -4.59
CA SER A 144 -5.05 -8.36 -4.86
C SER A 144 -4.02 -7.67 -5.76
N LYS A 145 -4.46 -6.73 -6.61
CA LYS A 145 -3.62 -6.06 -7.61
C LYS A 145 -4.25 -4.75 -8.06
N VAL A 146 -3.40 -3.77 -8.32
CA VAL A 146 -3.73 -2.57 -9.09
C VAL A 146 -2.87 -2.54 -10.35
N VAL A 147 -3.49 -2.25 -11.48
CA VAL A 147 -2.81 -2.03 -12.75
C VAL A 147 -2.95 -0.54 -13.09
N MET A 148 -1.82 0.12 -13.34
CA MET A 148 -1.75 1.46 -13.88
C MET A 148 -1.32 1.36 -15.34
N SER A 149 -2.15 1.84 -16.25
CA SER A 149 -1.83 1.89 -17.68
C SER A 149 -2.10 3.27 -18.24
N ASP A 150 -1.46 3.57 -19.37
CA ASP A 150 -1.78 4.79 -20.09
C ASP A 150 -3.15 4.65 -20.76
N GLY A 151 -4.07 5.58 -20.48
CA GLY A 151 -5.40 5.62 -21.09
C GLY A 151 -5.35 6.07 -22.55
N ASP A 152 -4.29 6.78 -22.95
CA ASP A 152 -4.18 7.42 -24.27
C ASP A 152 -3.06 6.83 -25.14
N GLY A 153 -2.29 5.86 -24.63
CA GLY A 153 -1.19 5.18 -25.34
C GLY A 153 -0.04 6.07 -25.81
N SER A 154 0.19 7.21 -25.15
CA SER A 154 1.05 8.31 -25.57
C SER A 154 2.15 8.72 -24.57
N ALA A 155 2.09 8.36 -23.28
CA ALA A 155 3.07 8.79 -22.28
C ALA A 155 3.04 8.00 -20.97
N GLN A 156 4.21 7.86 -20.32
CA GLN A 156 4.30 7.40 -18.93
C GLN A 156 3.48 8.30 -17.98
N SER A 157 3.07 7.70 -16.87
CA SER A 157 2.49 8.34 -15.70
C SER A 157 3.40 8.09 -14.50
N ALA A 158 3.65 9.15 -13.74
CA ALA A 158 4.38 9.11 -12.49
C ALA A 158 3.39 9.19 -11.32
N VAL A 159 3.70 8.50 -10.24
CA VAL A 159 2.92 8.44 -9.00
C VAL A 159 3.81 8.64 -7.79
N ASP A 160 3.25 9.24 -6.76
CA ASP A 160 3.92 9.45 -5.48
C ASP A 160 2.89 9.42 -4.34
N ASN A 161 3.37 9.22 -3.10
CA ASN A 161 2.56 9.20 -1.88
C ASN A 161 1.38 8.22 -2.00
N ILE A 162 1.66 6.98 -2.41
CA ILE A 162 0.63 5.93 -2.46
C ILE A 162 0.24 5.58 -1.01
N SER A 163 -1.02 5.79 -0.68
CA SER A 163 -1.60 5.47 0.62
C SER A 163 -2.40 4.20 0.53
N ILE A 164 -1.97 3.17 1.25
CA ILE A 164 -2.65 1.88 1.34
C ILE A 164 -3.01 1.54 2.77
N ASN A 165 -3.97 0.64 2.94
CA ASN A 165 -4.18 -0.04 4.21
C ASN A 165 -4.06 -1.55 4.00
N ALA A 166 -3.05 -2.18 4.61
CA ALA A 166 -2.86 -3.63 4.52
C ALA A 166 -3.85 -4.34 5.45
N VAL A 167 -4.54 -5.39 4.97
CA VAL A 167 -5.33 -6.24 5.86
C VAL A 167 -4.35 -7.14 6.63
N PRO A 168 -4.35 -7.14 7.98
CA PRO A 168 -3.45 -7.98 8.76
C PRO A 168 -3.57 -9.44 8.34
N GLU A 169 -2.42 -10.11 8.16
CA GLU A 169 -2.42 -11.46 7.65
C GLU A 169 -3.19 -12.41 8.58
N PRO A 170 -3.90 -13.43 8.05
CA PRO A 170 -4.57 -14.45 8.86
C PRO A 170 -3.66 -15.09 9.92
N GLU A 171 -2.37 -15.24 9.64
CA GLU A 171 -1.39 -15.78 10.59
C GLU A 171 -1.22 -14.89 11.83
N THR A 172 -1.33 -13.57 11.69
CA THR A 172 -1.26 -12.66 12.83
C THR A 172 -2.41 -12.94 13.81
N TYR A 173 -3.61 -13.21 13.29
CA TYR A 173 -4.74 -13.63 14.09
C TYR A 173 -4.56 -15.05 14.66
N ALA A 174 -4.02 -15.99 13.89
CA ALA A 174 -3.74 -17.34 14.36
C ALA A 174 -2.70 -17.34 15.50
N MET A 175 -1.64 -16.55 15.38
CA MET A 175 -0.60 -16.37 16.40
C MET A 175 -1.14 -15.65 17.64
N LEU A 176 -2.02 -14.66 17.46
CA LEU A 176 -2.73 -14.03 18.57
C LEU A 176 -3.59 -15.06 19.31
N VAL A 177 -4.39 -15.84 18.60
CA VAL A 177 -5.23 -16.91 19.18
C VAL A 177 -4.37 -17.95 19.87
N ALA A 178 -3.27 -18.39 19.26
CA ALA A 178 -2.33 -19.32 19.86
C ALA A 178 -1.70 -18.74 21.14
N GLY A 179 -1.30 -17.46 21.12
CA GLY A 179 -0.80 -16.73 22.28
C GLY A 179 -1.83 -16.68 23.41
N LEU A 180 -3.08 -16.35 23.10
CA LEU A 180 -4.18 -16.32 24.07
C LEU A 180 -4.49 -17.71 24.64
N ALA A 181 -4.46 -18.75 23.82
CA ALA A 181 -4.66 -20.13 24.26
C ALA A 181 -3.58 -20.56 25.26
N MET A 182 -2.30 -20.24 24.99
CA MET A 182 -1.19 -20.50 25.92
C MET A 182 -1.37 -19.76 27.26
N LEU A 183 -1.76 -18.49 27.22
CA LEU A 183 -2.01 -17.70 28.44
C LEU A 183 -3.18 -18.27 29.27
N GLY A 184 -4.27 -18.65 28.62
CA GLY A 184 -5.42 -19.29 29.28
C GLY A 184 -5.05 -20.61 29.96
N PHE A 185 -4.22 -21.44 29.31
CA PHE A 185 -3.72 -22.69 29.90
C PHE A 185 -2.82 -22.43 31.12
N ALA A 186 -1.91 -21.46 31.03
CA ALA A 186 -1.03 -21.09 32.14
C ALA A 186 -1.81 -20.54 33.36
N ALA A 187 -2.85 -19.74 33.12
CA ALA A 187 -3.71 -19.21 34.18
C ALA A 187 -4.48 -20.33 34.91
N ARG A 188 -5.01 -21.31 34.17
CA ARG A 188 -5.69 -22.48 34.75
C ARG A 188 -4.79 -23.30 35.66
N ARG A 189 -3.52 -23.50 35.29
CA ARG A 189 -2.55 -24.25 36.11
C ARG A 189 -2.30 -23.60 37.47
N LYS A 190 -2.27 -22.25 37.53
CA LYS A 190 -2.07 -21.50 38.78
C LYS A 190 -3.27 -21.54 39.74
N GLN A 191 -4.45 -21.92 39.26
CA GLN A 191 -5.65 -22.06 40.10
C GLN A 191 -5.81 -23.47 40.68
N GLN A 192 -5.06 -24.45 40.15
CA GLN A 192 -5.18 -25.87 40.50
C GLN A 192 -4.01 -26.38 41.36
N GLY A 193 -3.03 -25.53 41.69
CA GLY A 193 -1.95 -25.80 42.65
C GLY A 193 -1.97 -24.75 43.75
#